data_AF-A0A1E8GP62-F1
#
_entry.id   AF-A0A1E8GP62-F1
#
_cell.length_a   1.000
_cell.length_b   1.000
_cell.length_c   1.000
_cell.angle_alpha   90.00
_cell.angle_beta   90.00
_cell.angle_gamma   90.00
#
_symmetry.space_group_name_H-M   'P 1'
#
loop_
_entity.id
_entity.type
_entity.pdbx_description
1 polymer ?
#
loop_
_entity_poly.entity_id
_entity_poly.type
_entity_poly.pdbx_seq_one_letter_code
_entity_poly.pdbx_strand_id
1 'polypeptide(L)'
;MGTQKRYASLDSRTRVPVVTTSRYIIVYLIAVVSELIFTFAFYDKIPNQIPTHFDALMNPNQFTEKSLYSVLCMPLIQTVMLIIFIVCNEMMKASKIQLSSSNPKDSLKINEEVRLTNSKLLFNLFILMQLIFFTVQMMTCFNIRSLRYVMLAILSLTTIYIVTYIFILLKIRKGHSYPIVEDKSAWKLGILYYNKDDVAYIVQKRSGLGYTLNFARYQSWLITLAFILVMFAIVFLGNKFS
;
A
#
# COMPACT_ATOMS: atom_id res chain seq x y z
N MET A 1 -47.16 9.81 7.21
CA MET A 1 -46.09 10.64 6.60
C MET A 1 -44.99 9.71 6.10
N GLY A 2 -44.86 9.53 4.79
CA GLY A 2 -43.91 8.60 4.20
C GLY A 2 -42.46 9.09 4.33
N THR A 3 -41.57 8.22 4.81
CA THR A 3 -40.12 8.40 4.79
C THR A 3 -39.63 8.55 3.36
N GLN A 4 -39.45 9.80 2.92
CA GLN A 4 -38.87 10.13 1.64
C GLN A 4 -37.37 9.76 1.67
N LYS A 5 -37.03 8.56 1.23
CA LYS A 5 -35.64 8.19 0.91
C LYS A 5 -35.18 9.08 -0.23
N ARG A 6 -34.53 10.21 0.09
CA ARG A 6 -33.86 11.06 -0.90
C ARG A 6 -32.62 10.33 -1.39
N TYR A 7 -32.73 9.69 -2.55
CA TYR A 7 -31.59 9.19 -3.29
C TYR A 7 -30.73 10.39 -3.70
N ALA A 8 -29.51 10.46 -3.17
CA ALA A 8 -28.51 11.40 -3.68
C ALA A 8 -28.36 11.19 -5.19
N SER A 9 -28.35 12.28 -5.96
CA SER A 9 -28.24 12.23 -7.42
C SER A 9 -27.03 11.39 -7.84
N LEU A 10 -27.23 10.51 -8.82
CA LEU A 10 -26.25 9.58 -9.37
C LEU A 10 -24.99 10.26 -9.96
N ASP A 11 -25.03 11.59 -10.07
CA ASP A 11 -23.99 12.44 -10.67
C ASP A 11 -22.72 12.55 -9.80
N SER A 12 -22.82 12.31 -8.49
CA SER A 12 -21.68 12.35 -7.56
C SER A 12 -20.73 11.15 -7.68
N ARG A 13 -20.98 10.23 -8.63
CA ARG A 13 -20.13 9.05 -8.88
C ARG A 13 -19.00 9.33 -9.88
N THR A 14 -18.97 10.50 -10.51
CA THR A 14 -18.15 10.71 -11.71
C THR A 14 -16.70 11.10 -11.44
N ARG A 15 -16.30 11.50 -10.23
CA ARG A 15 -14.88 11.69 -9.89
C ARG A 15 -14.59 11.29 -8.46
N VAL A 16 -14.08 10.08 -8.28
CA VAL A 16 -13.46 9.68 -7.02
C VAL A 16 -11.97 10.02 -7.10
N PRO A 17 -11.48 11.07 -6.42
CA PRO A 17 -10.12 11.54 -6.59
C PRO A 17 -9.15 10.58 -5.90
N VAL A 18 -8.51 9.73 -6.70
CA VAL A 18 -7.35 8.93 -6.29
C VAL A 18 -6.21 9.19 -7.28
N VAL A 19 -4.99 8.96 -6.84
CA VAL A 19 -3.80 8.99 -7.69
C VAL A 19 -3.99 7.97 -8.83
N THR A 20 -3.69 8.39 -10.06
CA THR A 20 -3.91 7.55 -11.24
C THR A 20 -2.95 6.37 -11.30
N THR A 21 -3.43 5.23 -11.77
CA THR A 21 -2.65 4.00 -11.97
C THR A 21 -1.42 4.21 -12.84
N SER A 22 -1.52 5.08 -13.86
CA SER A 22 -0.40 5.46 -14.73
C SER A 22 0.81 5.99 -13.95
N ARG A 23 0.61 6.71 -12.85
CA ARG A 23 1.71 7.23 -12.03
C ARG A 23 2.47 6.11 -11.32
N TYR A 24 1.76 5.10 -10.81
CA TYR A 24 2.40 3.91 -10.22
C TYR A 24 3.22 3.15 -11.27
N ILE A 25 2.66 2.95 -12.46
CA ILE A 25 3.34 2.28 -13.57
C ILE A 25 4.59 3.06 -14.00
N ILE A 26 4.51 4.38 -14.15
CA ILE A 26 5.66 5.21 -14.53
C ILE A 26 6.78 5.11 -13.51
N VAL A 27 6.48 5.27 -12.21
CA VAL A 27 7.47 5.14 -11.13
C VAL A 27 8.10 3.75 -11.14
N TYR A 28 7.29 2.71 -11.27
CA TYR A 28 7.76 1.33 -11.37
C TYR A 28 8.68 1.11 -12.57
N LEU A 29 8.27 1.57 -13.77
CA LEU A 29 9.06 1.41 -14.97
C LEU A 29 10.40 2.13 -14.83
N ILE A 30 10.42 3.35 -14.31
CA ILE A 30 11.67 4.09 -14.07
C ILE A 30 12.59 3.29 -13.12
N ALA A 31 12.07 2.85 -11.98
CA ALA A 31 12.85 2.12 -10.98
C ALA A 31 13.35 0.77 -11.53
N VAL A 32 12.43 -0.09 -11.96
CA VAL A 32 12.75 -1.48 -12.34
C VAL A 32 13.47 -1.56 -13.67
N VAL A 33 13.12 -0.77 -14.68
CA VAL A 33 13.83 -0.81 -15.96
C VAL A 33 15.27 -0.31 -15.78
N SER A 34 15.50 0.76 -15.01
CA SER A 34 16.86 1.23 -14.74
C SER A 34 17.67 0.20 -13.94
N GLU A 35 17.04 -0.47 -12.98
CA GLU A 35 17.64 -1.55 -12.19
C GLU A 35 18.03 -2.75 -13.06
N LEU A 36 17.14 -3.19 -13.96
CA LEU A 36 17.40 -4.29 -14.87
C LEU A 36 18.50 -3.93 -15.88
N ILE A 37 18.44 -2.74 -16.48
CA ILE A 37 19.50 -2.27 -17.40
C ILE A 37 20.85 -2.30 -16.70
N PHE A 38 20.93 -1.76 -15.48
CA PHE A 38 22.19 -1.71 -14.74
C PHE A 38 22.68 -3.10 -14.32
N THR A 39 21.77 -3.95 -13.82
CA THR A 39 22.07 -5.33 -13.41
C THR A 39 22.61 -6.16 -14.57
N PHE A 40 21.99 -6.07 -15.74
CA PHE A 40 22.42 -6.84 -16.92
C PHE A 40 23.64 -6.24 -17.62
N ALA A 41 23.76 -4.91 -17.70
CA ALA A 41 24.93 -4.25 -18.29
C ALA A 41 26.22 -4.54 -17.51
N PHE A 42 26.12 -4.77 -16.20
CA PHE A 42 27.25 -5.07 -15.34
C PHE A 42 27.17 -6.46 -14.70
N TYR A 43 26.45 -7.39 -15.33
CA TYR A 43 26.20 -8.72 -14.77
C TYR A 43 27.50 -9.46 -14.44
N ASP A 44 28.52 -9.34 -15.28
CA ASP A 44 29.82 -10.00 -15.08
C ASP A 44 30.58 -9.47 -13.86
N LYS A 45 30.29 -8.25 -13.41
CA LYS A 45 30.89 -7.63 -12.22
C LYS A 45 30.19 -8.01 -10.93
N ILE A 46 29.01 -8.62 -11.00
CA ILE A 46 28.28 -9.10 -9.83
C ILE A 46 29.05 -10.29 -9.25
N PRO A 47 29.41 -10.28 -7.95
CA PRO A 47 30.12 -11.37 -7.29
C PRO A 47 29.37 -12.70 -7.38
N ASN A 48 30.11 -13.82 -7.36
CA ASN A 48 29.50 -15.16 -7.39
C ASN A 48 28.63 -15.47 -6.17
N GLN A 49 28.81 -14.74 -5.07
CA GLN A 49 27.96 -14.79 -3.90
C GLN A 49 27.44 -13.40 -3.58
N ILE A 50 26.14 -13.28 -3.40
CA ILE A 50 25.46 -12.02 -3.07
C ILE A 50 24.80 -12.12 -1.69
N PRO A 51 24.83 -11.05 -0.89
CA PRO A 51 24.19 -11.06 0.42
C PRO A 51 22.67 -11.08 0.29
N THR A 52 22.01 -12.01 0.97
CA THR A 52 20.55 -12.17 0.94
C THR A 52 19.87 -11.88 2.26
N HIS A 53 20.65 -11.81 3.35
CA HIS A 53 20.18 -11.38 4.65
C HIS A 53 21.17 -10.40 5.30
N PHE A 54 20.62 -9.42 6.01
CA PHE A 54 21.36 -8.41 6.74
C PHE A 54 20.92 -8.39 8.21
N ASP A 55 21.87 -8.20 9.13
CA ASP A 55 21.58 -8.02 10.55
C ASP A 55 20.97 -6.63 10.84
N ALA A 56 20.65 -6.36 12.12
CA ALA A 56 20.09 -5.08 12.55
C ALA A 56 21.03 -3.87 12.30
N LEU A 57 22.34 -4.12 12.11
CA LEU A 57 23.36 -3.12 11.81
C LEU A 57 23.62 -2.99 10.30
N MET A 58 22.81 -3.66 9.46
CA MET A 58 22.95 -3.71 8.00
C MET A 58 24.25 -4.37 7.52
N ASN A 59 24.82 -5.28 8.31
CA ASN A 59 25.92 -6.12 7.86
C ASN A 59 25.37 -7.41 7.24
N PRO A 60 25.92 -7.86 6.11
CA PRO A 60 25.49 -9.12 5.51
C PRO A 60 25.92 -10.30 6.39
N ASN A 61 24.98 -11.17 6.73
CA ASN A 61 25.23 -12.37 7.55
C ASN A 61 24.77 -13.68 6.88
N GLN A 62 24.11 -13.61 5.73
CA GLN A 62 23.78 -14.75 4.88
C GLN A 62 24.00 -14.39 3.40
N PHE A 63 24.48 -15.35 2.62
CA PHE A 63 24.82 -15.19 1.21
C PHE A 63 24.22 -16.31 0.38
N THR A 64 23.88 -16.01 -0.88
CA THR A 64 23.36 -16.96 -1.86
C THR A 64 24.19 -16.89 -3.14
N GLU A 65 24.30 -18.01 -3.85
CA GLU A 65 24.99 -18.06 -5.14
C GLU A 65 24.30 -17.18 -6.20
N LYS A 66 25.13 -16.57 -7.04
CA LYS A 66 24.69 -15.78 -8.18
C LYS A 66 24.03 -16.68 -9.22
N SER A 67 22.80 -16.34 -9.54
CA SER A 67 22.04 -16.89 -10.65
C SER A 67 21.16 -15.79 -11.21
N LEU A 68 20.59 -16.00 -12.41
CA LEU A 68 19.60 -15.08 -12.97
C LEU A 68 18.45 -14.85 -11.99
N TYR A 69 18.04 -15.88 -11.26
CA TYR A 69 16.97 -15.79 -10.30
C TYR A 69 17.34 -14.93 -9.08
N SER A 70 18.52 -15.17 -8.49
CA SER A 70 18.93 -14.44 -7.29
C SER A 70 19.16 -12.95 -7.54
N VAL A 71 19.61 -12.56 -8.74
CA VAL A 71 19.70 -11.13 -9.12
C VAL A 71 18.35 -10.50 -9.51
N LEU A 72 17.35 -11.30 -9.89
CA LEU A 72 16.02 -10.81 -10.27
C LEU A 72 15.04 -10.78 -9.09
N CYS A 73 15.43 -11.23 -7.90
CA CYS A 73 14.56 -11.30 -6.73
C CYS A 73 13.98 -9.91 -6.36
N MET A 74 14.80 -8.85 -6.29
CA MET A 74 14.32 -7.51 -5.95
C MET A 74 13.37 -6.94 -7.01
N PRO A 75 13.69 -6.99 -8.33
CA PRO A 75 12.75 -6.63 -9.40
C PRO A 75 11.41 -7.37 -9.34
N LEU A 76 11.43 -8.67 -9.03
CA LEU A 76 10.21 -9.48 -8.90
C LEU A 76 9.36 -9.01 -7.71
N ILE A 77 9.98 -8.75 -6.55
CA ILE A 77 9.28 -8.21 -5.38
C ILE A 77 8.67 -6.84 -5.71
N GLN A 78 9.41 -5.94 -6.36
CA GLN A 78 8.91 -4.64 -6.80
C GLN A 78 7.73 -4.76 -7.77
N THR A 79 7.72 -5.78 -8.63
CA THR A 79 6.59 -6.11 -9.54
C THR A 79 5.36 -6.52 -8.75
N VAL A 80 5.51 -7.41 -7.76
CA VAL A 80 4.39 -7.80 -6.89
C VAL A 80 3.89 -6.60 -6.09
N MET A 81 4.78 -5.75 -5.60
CA MET A 81 4.40 -4.51 -4.91
C MET A 81 3.61 -3.58 -5.82
N LEU A 82 3.98 -3.39 -7.08
CA LEU A 82 3.18 -2.61 -8.04
C LEU A 82 1.73 -3.09 -8.07
N ILE A 83 1.53 -4.41 -8.22
CA ILE A 83 0.19 -5.01 -8.29
C ILE A 83 -0.58 -4.73 -7.00
N ILE A 84 0.03 -5.00 -5.83
CA ILE A 84 -0.61 -4.78 -4.53
C ILE A 84 -1.00 -3.31 -4.33
N PHE A 85 -0.12 -2.37 -4.63
CA PHE A 85 -0.38 -0.95 -4.45
C PHE A 85 -1.46 -0.42 -5.41
N ILE A 86 -1.45 -0.84 -6.67
CA ILE A 86 -2.52 -0.51 -7.63
C ILE A 86 -3.85 -1.07 -7.13
N VAL A 87 -3.90 -2.36 -6.76
CA VAL A 87 -5.12 -2.99 -6.26
C VAL A 87 -5.66 -2.26 -5.04
N CYS A 88 -4.81 -1.97 -4.05
CA CYS A 88 -5.18 -1.20 -2.87
C CYS A 88 -5.72 0.20 -3.21
N ASN A 89 -5.10 0.89 -4.18
CA ASN A 89 -5.53 2.22 -4.61
C ASN A 89 -6.88 2.20 -5.36
N GLU A 90 -7.08 1.21 -6.24
CA GLU A 90 -8.34 1.00 -6.98
C GLU A 90 -9.48 0.57 -6.05
N MET A 91 -9.19 -0.27 -5.06
CA MET A 91 -10.11 -0.66 -3.99
C MET A 91 -10.66 0.55 -3.23
N MET A 92 -9.88 1.65 -3.11
CA MET A 92 -10.39 2.89 -2.51
C MET A 92 -11.53 3.47 -3.34
N LYS A 93 -11.56 3.32 -4.67
CA LYS A 93 -12.68 3.82 -5.51
C LYS A 93 -13.98 3.07 -5.23
N ALA A 94 -13.89 1.75 -5.00
CA ALA A 94 -15.04 0.89 -4.72
C ALA A 94 -15.60 1.07 -3.29
N SER A 95 -14.88 1.75 -2.40
CA SER A 95 -15.31 1.93 -1.01
C SER A 95 -16.51 2.88 -0.86
N LYS A 96 -17.47 2.46 -0.03
CA LYS A 96 -18.69 3.22 0.29
C LYS A 96 -18.35 4.56 0.96
N ILE A 97 -18.97 5.64 0.48
CA ILE A 97 -18.91 6.97 1.12
C ILE A 97 -19.99 7.04 2.21
N GLN A 98 -19.62 7.44 3.42
CA GLN A 98 -20.58 7.66 4.51
C GLN A 98 -20.99 9.14 4.51
N LEU A 99 -22.26 9.40 4.20
CA LEU A 99 -22.83 10.75 4.21
C LEU A 99 -23.52 11.02 5.55
N SER A 100 -23.30 12.22 6.09
CA SER A 100 -24.03 12.70 7.26
C SER A 100 -25.48 13.05 6.88
N SER A 101 -26.44 12.70 7.75
CA SER A 101 -27.84 13.07 7.58
C SER A 101 -28.08 14.57 7.74
N SER A 102 -27.27 15.25 8.56
CA SER A 102 -27.42 16.68 8.84
C SER A 102 -26.81 17.58 7.78
N ASN A 103 -25.71 17.14 7.15
CA ASN A 103 -25.05 17.92 6.09
C ASN A 103 -24.39 17.01 5.03
N PRO A 104 -25.17 16.53 4.03
CA PRO A 104 -24.68 15.60 3.02
C PRO A 104 -23.58 16.18 2.11
N LYS A 105 -23.61 17.48 1.78
CA LYS A 105 -22.65 18.09 0.86
C LYS A 105 -21.26 18.23 1.48
N ASP A 106 -21.20 18.69 2.74
CA ASP A 106 -19.91 18.87 3.41
C ASP A 106 -19.29 17.52 3.81
N SER A 107 -20.11 16.55 4.24
CA SER A 107 -19.62 15.19 4.50
C SER A 107 -19.08 14.51 3.24
N LEU A 108 -19.68 14.73 2.06
CA LEU A 108 -19.14 14.23 0.79
C LEU A 108 -17.73 14.79 0.52
N LYS A 109 -17.55 16.12 0.59
CA LYS A 109 -16.25 16.77 0.36
C LYS A 109 -15.16 16.25 1.28
N ILE A 110 -15.47 16.12 2.58
CA ILE A 110 -14.52 15.60 3.57
C ILE A 110 -14.11 14.15 3.23
N ASN A 111 -15.07 13.30 2.86
CA ASN A 111 -14.78 11.92 2.47
C ASN A 111 -13.88 11.86 1.21
N GLU A 112 -14.11 12.74 0.23
CA GLU A 112 -13.28 12.86 -0.97
C GLU A 112 -11.85 13.32 -0.63
N GLU A 113 -11.70 14.33 0.23
CA GLU A 113 -10.39 14.82 0.69
C GLU A 113 -9.61 13.74 1.46
N VAL A 114 -10.26 13.04 2.38
CA VAL A 114 -9.64 11.93 3.14
C VAL A 114 -9.23 10.81 2.19
N ARG A 115 -10.07 10.47 1.21
CA ARG A 115 -9.76 9.44 0.22
C ARG A 115 -8.56 9.81 -0.66
N LEU A 116 -8.53 11.04 -1.16
CA LEU A 116 -7.38 11.54 -1.93
C LEU A 116 -6.12 11.56 -1.07
N THR A 117 -6.24 11.94 0.20
CA THR A 117 -5.12 11.96 1.15
C THR A 117 -4.58 10.55 1.42
N ASN A 118 -5.47 9.56 1.58
CA ASN A 118 -5.10 8.14 1.73
C ASN A 118 -4.43 7.60 0.46
N SER A 119 -4.94 7.97 -0.71
CA SER A 119 -4.36 7.57 -2.00
C SER A 119 -2.98 8.21 -2.25
N LYS A 120 -2.80 9.49 -1.88
CA LYS A 120 -1.50 10.17 -1.93
C LYS A 120 -0.48 9.53 -0.97
N LEU A 121 -0.90 9.19 0.24
CA LEU A 121 -0.04 8.44 1.18
C LEU A 121 0.41 7.13 0.53
N LEU A 122 -0.54 6.34 0.02
CA LEU A 122 -0.24 5.04 -0.57
C LEU A 122 0.75 5.18 -1.74
N PHE A 123 0.57 6.20 -2.60
CA PHE A 123 1.47 6.47 -3.71
C PHE A 123 2.87 6.91 -3.26
N ASN A 124 2.98 7.74 -2.22
CA ASN A 124 4.28 8.18 -1.72
C ASN A 124 5.02 7.05 -1.00
N LEU A 125 4.31 6.21 -0.24
CA LEU A 125 4.88 4.99 0.33
C LEU A 125 5.37 4.04 -0.78
N PHE A 126 4.63 3.94 -1.89
CA PHE A 126 5.06 3.17 -3.05
C PHE A 126 6.39 3.66 -3.61
N ILE A 127 6.53 4.98 -3.83
CA ILE A 127 7.80 5.58 -4.31
C ILE A 127 8.94 5.23 -3.34
N LEU A 128 8.74 5.44 -2.03
CA LEU A 128 9.77 5.18 -1.03
C LEU A 128 10.16 3.70 -0.99
N MET A 129 9.20 2.78 -1.12
CA MET A 129 9.49 1.35 -1.21
C MET A 129 10.27 1.00 -2.47
N GLN A 130 9.91 1.55 -3.63
CA GLN A 130 10.68 1.33 -4.87
C GLN A 130 12.14 1.77 -4.71
N LEU A 131 12.37 2.92 -4.07
CA LEU A 131 13.72 3.42 -3.76
C LEU A 131 14.47 2.53 -2.76
N ILE A 132 13.79 2.00 -1.74
CA ILE A 132 14.41 1.05 -0.79
C ILE A 132 14.87 -0.20 -1.53
N PHE A 133 13.99 -0.84 -2.30
CA PHE A 133 14.33 -2.07 -3.02
C PHE A 133 15.43 -1.86 -4.06
N PHE A 134 15.38 -0.74 -4.80
CA PHE A 134 16.46 -0.34 -5.70
C PHE A 134 17.80 -0.20 -4.96
N THR A 135 17.79 0.48 -3.80
CA THR A 135 19.01 0.67 -2.99
C THR A 135 19.56 -0.66 -2.49
N VAL A 136 18.69 -1.55 -2.03
CA VAL A 136 19.06 -2.90 -1.57
C VAL A 136 19.65 -3.72 -2.71
N GLN A 137 19.08 -3.68 -3.92
CA GLN A 137 19.65 -4.34 -5.10
C GLN A 137 21.07 -3.84 -5.36
N MET A 138 21.29 -2.52 -5.34
CA MET A 138 22.61 -1.94 -5.61
C MET A 138 23.64 -2.32 -4.54
N MET A 139 23.22 -2.37 -3.27
CA MET A 139 24.06 -2.85 -2.17
C MET A 139 24.40 -4.34 -2.33
N THR A 140 23.45 -5.15 -2.81
CA THR A 140 23.56 -6.60 -2.91
C THR A 140 24.38 -7.04 -4.12
N CYS A 141 24.04 -6.55 -5.31
CA CYS A 141 24.70 -6.96 -6.54
C CYS A 141 26.07 -6.31 -6.75
N PHE A 142 26.30 -5.10 -6.20
CA PHE A 142 27.51 -4.31 -6.45
C PHE A 142 28.32 -3.98 -5.21
N ASN A 143 27.92 -4.48 -4.03
CA ASN A 143 28.62 -4.28 -2.74
C ASN A 143 28.93 -2.81 -2.43
N ILE A 144 28.04 -1.88 -2.83
CA ILE A 144 28.20 -0.44 -2.61
C ILE A 144 27.77 -0.09 -1.18
N ARG A 145 28.65 -0.35 -0.21
CA ARG A 145 28.35 -0.21 1.23
C ARG A 145 27.93 1.20 1.66
N SER A 146 28.36 2.24 0.96
CA SER A 146 27.99 3.64 1.26
C SER A 146 26.49 3.91 1.08
N LEU A 147 25.79 3.12 0.27
CA LEU A 147 24.33 3.23 0.08
C LEU A 147 23.53 2.90 1.34
N ARG A 148 24.13 2.30 2.38
CA ARG A 148 23.48 2.12 3.69
C ARG A 148 22.96 3.43 4.28
N TYR A 149 23.68 4.54 4.06
CA TYR A 149 23.26 5.86 4.56
C TYR A 149 22.06 6.40 3.76
N VAL A 150 22.03 6.13 2.45
CA VAL A 150 20.86 6.44 1.60
C VAL A 150 19.66 5.64 2.06
N MET A 151 19.82 4.34 2.33
CA MET A 151 18.75 3.49 2.87
C MET A 151 18.23 4.00 4.21
N LEU A 152 19.10 4.33 5.16
CA LEU A 152 18.73 4.92 6.45
C LEU A 152 18.00 6.26 6.30
N ALA A 153 18.43 7.10 5.36
CA ALA A 153 17.76 8.36 5.07
C ALA A 153 16.35 8.12 4.51
N ILE A 154 16.17 7.16 3.60
CA ILE A 154 14.84 6.82 3.05
C ILE A 154 13.93 6.23 4.14
N LEU A 155 14.45 5.36 5.01
CA LEU A 155 13.69 4.81 6.15
C LEU A 155 13.27 5.90 7.14
N SER A 156 14.17 6.84 7.43
CA SER A 156 13.88 8.00 8.28
C SER A 156 12.81 8.90 7.66
N LEU A 157 12.94 9.19 6.37
CA LEU A 157 11.94 9.96 5.60
C LEU A 157 10.58 9.26 5.59
N THR A 158 10.56 7.94 5.42
CA THR A 158 9.34 7.12 5.47
C THR A 158 8.67 7.24 6.83
N THR A 159 9.44 7.15 7.92
CA THR A 159 8.93 7.28 9.28
C THR A 159 8.36 8.67 9.53
N ILE A 160 9.09 9.73 9.16
CA ILE A 160 8.63 11.13 9.27
C ILE A 160 7.34 11.33 8.47
N TYR A 161 7.26 10.77 7.27
CA TYR A 161 6.09 10.89 6.40
C TYR A 161 4.85 10.22 7.00
N ILE A 162 4.99 9.00 7.54
CA ILE A 162 3.90 8.29 8.25
C ILE A 162 3.44 9.10 9.47
N VAL A 163 4.37 9.59 10.28
CA VAL A 163 4.06 10.40 11.48
C VAL A 163 3.32 11.68 11.09
N THR A 164 3.79 12.40 10.08
CA THR A 164 3.16 13.62 9.57
C THR A 164 1.74 13.34 9.08
N TYR A 165 1.53 12.25 8.35
CA TYR A 165 0.22 11.83 7.89
C TYR A 165 -0.73 11.50 9.06
N ILE A 166 -0.25 10.81 10.10
CA ILE A 166 -1.03 10.56 11.32
C ILE A 166 -1.47 11.89 11.97
N PHE A 167 -0.56 12.86 12.08
CA PHE A 167 -0.90 14.19 12.62
C PHE A 167 -1.96 14.93 11.80
N ILE A 168 -1.86 14.91 10.46
CA ILE A 168 -2.87 15.51 9.56
C ILE A 168 -4.24 14.91 9.84
N LEU A 169 -4.33 13.58 9.99
CA LEU A 169 -5.59 12.91 10.24
C LEU A 169 -6.19 13.18 11.62
N LEU A 170 -5.35 13.26 12.64
CA LEU A 170 -5.81 13.67 13.97
C LEU A 170 -6.39 15.09 13.94
N LYS A 171 -5.82 15.99 13.13
CA LYS A 171 -6.34 17.36 12.93
C LYS A 171 -7.68 17.36 12.18
N ILE A 172 -7.80 16.61 11.09
CA ILE A 172 -9.06 16.44 10.34
C ILE A 172 -10.17 15.91 11.27
N ARG A 173 -9.85 14.94 12.14
CA ARG A 173 -10.80 14.37 13.08
C ARG A 173 -11.30 15.38 14.12
N LYS A 174 -10.43 16.22 14.67
CA LYS A 174 -10.84 17.29 15.61
C LYS A 174 -11.74 18.34 14.94
N GLY A 175 -11.55 18.58 13.64
CA GLY A 175 -12.35 19.55 12.86
C GLY A 175 -13.76 19.09 12.51
N HIS A 176 -14.07 17.78 12.62
CA HIS A 176 -15.35 17.23 12.19
C HIS A 176 -16.09 16.55 13.36
N SER A 177 -16.89 17.33 14.09
CA SER A 177 -17.83 16.84 15.12
C SER A 177 -19.18 16.42 14.53
N TYR A 178 -19.18 15.70 13.40
CA TYR A 178 -20.41 15.10 12.91
C TYR A 178 -20.56 13.72 13.57
N PRO A 179 -21.72 13.39 14.16
CA PRO A 179 -21.99 12.03 14.57
C PRO A 179 -22.11 11.19 13.29
N ILE A 180 -20.99 10.62 12.86
CA ILE A 180 -21.02 9.47 11.97
C ILE A 180 -21.86 8.45 12.73
N VAL A 181 -23.01 8.05 12.18
CA VAL A 181 -23.83 6.99 12.76
C VAL A 181 -23.00 5.71 12.67
N GLU A 182 -22.17 5.48 13.68
CA GLU A 182 -21.36 4.28 13.80
C GLU A 182 -22.30 3.15 14.17
N ASP A 183 -22.56 2.25 13.23
CA ASP A 183 -23.10 0.94 13.56
C ASP A 183 -22.00 0.15 14.28
N LYS A 184 -21.89 0.36 15.60
CA LYS A 184 -20.92 -0.30 16.47
C LYS A 184 -21.03 -1.83 16.41
N SER A 185 -22.20 -2.36 16.05
CA SER A 185 -22.45 -3.81 16.00
C SER A 185 -21.67 -4.53 14.89
N ALA A 186 -21.32 -3.79 13.82
CA ALA A 186 -20.57 -4.30 12.67
C ALA A 186 -19.06 -4.46 12.93
N TRP A 187 -18.51 -3.80 13.96
CA TRP A 187 -17.08 -3.87 14.29
C TRP A 187 -16.80 -4.95 15.33
N LYS A 188 -16.14 -6.04 14.92
CA LYS A 188 -15.72 -7.14 15.79
C LYS A 188 -14.30 -6.88 16.30
N LEU A 189 -14.09 -7.06 17.60
CA LEU A 189 -12.82 -6.82 18.30
C LEU A 189 -12.25 -5.40 18.08
N GLY A 190 -13.10 -4.45 17.66
CA GLY A 190 -12.69 -3.06 17.38
C GLY A 190 -11.84 -2.85 16.12
N ILE A 191 -11.50 -3.90 15.36
CA ILE A 191 -10.62 -3.84 14.17
C ILE A 191 -11.18 -4.53 12.93
N LEU A 192 -11.95 -5.60 13.09
CA LEU A 192 -12.52 -6.38 11.99
C LEU A 192 -13.92 -5.86 11.69
N TYR A 193 -14.25 -5.70 10.41
CA TYR A 193 -15.58 -5.29 9.98
C TYR A 193 -16.34 -6.51 9.47
N TYR A 194 -17.54 -6.74 10.01
CA TYR A 194 -18.43 -7.82 9.62
C TYR A 194 -19.87 -7.32 9.61
N ASN A 195 -20.39 -7.04 8.42
CA ASN A 195 -21.79 -6.64 8.24
C ASN A 195 -22.40 -7.35 7.01
N LYS A 196 -23.39 -8.23 7.26
CA LYS A 196 -24.10 -8.96 6.21
C LYS A 196 -25.03 -8.08 5.38
N ASP A 197 -25.49 -6.96 5.94
CA ASP A 197 -26.40 -6.03 5.27
C ASP A 197 -25.64 -5.02 4.40
N ASP A 198 -24.35 -4.79 4.67
CA ASP A 198 -23.51 -3.91 3.84
C ASP A 198 -22.97 -4.66 2.62
N VAL A 199 -23.43 -4.32 1.42
CA VAL A 199 -22.99 -4.90 0.14
C VAL A 199 -21.53 -4.59 -0.19
N ALA A 200 -20.94 -3.56 0.45
CA ALA A 200 -19.53 -3.24 0.26
C ALA A 200 -18.63 -4.31 0.90
N TYR A 201 -17.71 -4.86 0.11
CA TYR A 201 -16.66 -5.77 0.59
C TYR A 201 -15.40 -5.02 1.07
N ILE A 202 -15.34 -3.70 0.86
CA ILE A 202 -14.29 -2.79 1.35
C ILE A 202 -14.95 -1.59 2.01
N VAL A 203 -14.50 -1.27 3.22
CA VAL A 203 -15.09 -0.21 4.04
C VAL A 203 -13.97 0.63 4.62
N GLN A 204 -14.18 1.95 4.67
CA GLN A 204 -13.24 2.84 5.34
C GLN A 204 -13.21 2.55 6.84
N LYS A 205 -12.01 2.53 7.44
CA LYS A 205 -11.91 2.35 8.89
C LYS A 205 -12.56 3.52 9.64
N ARG A 206 -13.17 3.25 10.79
CA ARG A 206 -13.76 4.27 11.68
C ARG A 206 -12.76 5.34 12.14
N SER A 207 -11.47 5.01 12.13
CA SER A 207 -10.39 5.96 12.39
C SER A 207 -10.14 6.95 11.24
N GLY A 208 -10.76 6.77 10.07
CA GLY A 208 -10.44 7.47 8.82
C GLY A 208 -9.14 6.97 8.16
N LEU A 209 -8.31 6.25 8.91
CA LEU A 209 -7.02 5.68 8.52
C LEU A 209 -7.21 4.42 7.69
N GLY A 210 -7.19 4.59 6.37
CA GLY A 210 -7.20 3.49 5.42
C GLY A 210 -8.51 2.71 5.40
N TYR A 211 -8.41 1.49 4.87
CA TYR A 211 -9.55 0.65 4.53
C TYR A 211 -9.42 -0.71 5.18
N THR A 212 -10.55 -1.38 5.34
CA THR A 212 -10.64 -2.75 5.80
C THR A 212 -11.59 -3.53 4.90
N LEU A 213 -11.52 -4.85 4.98
CA LEU A 213 -12.42 -5.76 4.29
C LEU A 213 -13.66 -6.04 5.14
N ASN A 214 -14.80 -6.21 4.48
CA ASN A 214 -16.01 -6.71 5.13
C ASN A 214 -16.04 -8.24 5.07
N PHE A 215 -15.63 -8.89 6.15
CA PHE A 215 -15.52 -10.36 6.22
C PHE A 215 -16.86 -11.10 6.18
N ALA A 216 -17.99 -10.38 6.10
CA ALA A 216 -19.29 -10.96 5.75
C ALA A 216 -19.45 -11.25 4.24
N ARG A 217 -18.49 -10.84 3.40
CA ARG A 217 -18.52 -10.98 1.94
C ARG A 217 -17.47 -11.98 1.45
N TYR A 218 -17.84 -12.84 0.50
CA TYR A 218 -16.92 -13.85 -0.05
C TYR A 218 -15.75 -13.22 -0.80
N GLN A 219 -15.94 -12.05 -1.43
CA GLN A 219 -14.89 -11.32 -2.13
C GLN A 219 -13.74 -10.95 -1.19
N SER A 220 -14.05 -10.59 0.06
CA SER A 220 -13.03 -10.30 1.07
C SER A 220 -12.17 -11.52 1.37
N TRP A 221 -12.77 -12.71 1.49
CA TRP A 221 -12.04 -13.95 1.69
C TRP A 221 -11.19 -14.35 0.48
N LEU A 222 -11.68 -14.13 -0.75
CA LEU A 222 -10.88 -14.34 -1.96
C LEU A 222 -9.65 -13.43 -1.99
N ILE A 223 -9.81 -12.15 -1.67
CA ILE A 223 -8.70 -11.19 -1.58
C ILE A 223 -7.70 -11.62 -0.49
N THR A 224 -8.18 -11.99 0.70
CA THR A 224 -7.33 -12.45 1.80
C THR A 224 -6.57 -13.72 1.41
N LEU A 225 -7.23 -14.70 0.82
CA LEU A 225 -6.60 -15.95 0.38
C LEU A 225 -5.56 -15.68 -0.71
N ALA A 226 -5.88 -14.85 -1.70
CA ALA A 226 -4.93 -14.47 -2.75
C ALA A 226 -3.68 -13.77 -2.17
N PHE A 227 -3.87 -12.85 -1.23
CA PHE A 227 -2.76 -12.18 -0.54
C PHE A 227 -1.88 -13.17 0.23
N ILE A 228 -2.50 -14.08 0.99
CA ILE A 228 -1.78 -15.13 1.73
C ILE A 228 -0.98 -16.02 0.79
N LEU A 229 -1.58 -16.46 -0.32
CA LEU A 229 -0.91 -17.31 -1.31
C LEU A 229 0.28 -16.60 -1.96
N VAL A 230 0.16 -15.30 -2.27
CA VAL A 230 1.28 -14.51 -2.80
C VAL A 230 2.41 -14.39 -1.77
N MET A 231 2.09 -14.15 -0.50
CA MET A 231 3.09 -14.09 0.57
C MET A 231 3.80 -15.44 0.77
N PHE A 232 3.04 -16.54 0.78
CA PHE A 232 3.62 -17.90 0.83
C PHE A 232 4.48 -18.20 -0.38
N ALA A 233 4.05 -17.80 -1.58
CA ALA A 233 4.85 -17.96 -2.79
C ALA A 233 6.18 -17.24 -2.66
N ILE A 234 6.20 -15.97 -2.21
CA ILE A 234 7.42 -15.19 -2.01
C ILE A 234 8.36 -15.86 -0.99
N VAL A 235 7.83 -16.29 0.17
CA VAL A 235 8.65 -16.94 1.21
C VAL A 235 9.19 -18.29 0.73
N PHE A 236 8.37 -19.11 0.09
CA PHE A 236 8.80 -20.40 -0.45
C PHE A 236 9.85 -20.24 -1.55
N LEU A 237 9.66 -19.25 -2.40
CA LEU A 237 10.60 -18.82 -3.44
C LEU A 237 11.88 -18.20 -2.87
N GLY A 238 11.89 -17.71 -1.63
CA GLY A 238 13.09 -17.26 -0.93
C GLY A 238 13.83 -18.40 -0.21
N ASN A 239 13.08 -19.28 0.46
CA ASN A 239 13.63 -20.37 1.29
C ASN A 239 14.25 -21.51 0.50
N LYS A 240 13.84 -21.75 -0.75
CA LYS A 240 14.47 -22.77 -1.60
C LYS A 240 15.95 -22.49 -1.94
N PHE A 241 16.49 -21.34 -1.53
CA PHE A 241 17.80 -20.84 -1.93
C PHE A 241 18.63 -20.28 -0.75
N SER A 242 18.24 -20.64 0.49
CA SER A 242 19.02 -20.48 1.72
C SER A 242 19.88 -21.70 2.00
#